data_AF-A0A5K0YK34-F1
#
_entry.id   AF-A0A5K0YK34-F1
#
_cell.length_a   1.000
_cell.length_b   1.000
_cell.length_c   1.000
_cell.angle_alpha   90.00
_cell.angle_beta   90.00
_cell.angle_gamma   90.00
#
_symmetry.space_group_name_H-M   'P 1'
#
loop_
_entity.id
_entity.type
_entity.pdbx_description
1 polymer ?
#
loop_
_entity_poly.entity_id
_entity_poly.type
_entity_poly.pdbx_seq_one_letter_code
_entity_poly.pdbx_strand_id
1 'polypeptide(L)' 'VLYGADLETGAFGSGFPKALSGSGNSESEEYVRSGWNLNNFPRLAGSVLSFEKSDISGVL' A
#
# COMPACT_ATOMS: atom_id res chain seq x y z
N VAL A 1 12.48 -21.89 -16.37
CA VAL A 1 12.57 -20.51 -15.82
C VAL A 1 11.61 -20.43 -14.66
N LEU A 2 11.98 -19.77 -13.55
CA LEU A 2 11.11 -19.58 -12.38
C LEU A 2 10.67 -18.12 -12.32
N TYR A 3 9.40 -17.88 -11.97
CA TYR A 3 8.80 -16.55 -11.85
C TYR A 3 7.83 -16.54 -10.66
N GLY A 4 8.01 -15.58 -9.75
CA GLY A 4 7.16 -15.39 -8.57
C GLY A 4 6.22 -14.21 -8.78
N ALA A 5 5.02 -14.48 -9.26
CA ALA A 5 3.93 -13.51 -9.37
C ALA A 5 2.95 -13.66 -8.21
N ASP A 6 2.07 -12.67 -8.05
CA ASP A 6 0.93 -12.68 -7.12
C ASP A 6 1.32 -12.93 -5.65
N LEU A 7 2.48 -12.39 -5.25
CA LEU A 7 2.93 -12.39 -3.87
C LEU A 7 2.10 -11.40 -3.04
N GLU A 8 1.46 -11.90 -1.99
CA GLU A 8 0.63 -11.08 -1.13
C GLU A 8 1.47 -10.12 -0.29
N THR A 9 1.26 -8.82 -0.49
CA THR A 9 1.95 -7.75 0.23
C THR A 9 1.61 -7.73 1.73
N GLY A 10 0.52 -8.38 2.14
CA GLY A 10 0.18 -8.60 3.55
C GLY A 10 1.15 -9.55 4.26
N ALA A 11 1.60 -10.62 3.59
CA ALA A 11 2.50 -11.62 4.15
C ALA A 11 3.98 -11.27 3.93
N PHE A 12 4.33 -10.74 2.76
CA PHE A 12 5.72 -10.41 2.38
C PHE A 12 6.12 -8.96 2.65
N GLY A 13 5.15 -8.11 2.97
CA GLY A 13 5.34 -6.67 3.03
C GLY A 13 5.14 -5.99 1.67
N SER A 14 4.90 -4.68 1.73
CA SER A 14 4.80 -3.84 0.54
C SER A 14 6.18 -3.28 0.19
N GLY A 15 6.45 -3.11 -1.10
CA GLY A 15 7.64 -2.39 -1.57
C GLY A 15 7.60 -0.88 -1.30
N PHE A 16 6.43 -0.34 -0.95
CA PHE A 16 6.28 1.07 -0.60
C PHE A 16 6.48 1.30 0.90
N PRO A 17 7.07 2.44 1.28
CA PRO A 17 7.23 2.79 2.69
C PRO A 17 5.87 2.94 3.36
N LYS A 18 5.79 2.48 4.61
CA LYS A 18 4.64 2.64 5.51
C LYS A 18 5.05 3.51 6.69
N ALA A 19 4.09 4.25 7.26
CA ALA A 19 4.30 4.97 8.50
C ALA A 19 4.59 3.96 9.63
N LEU A 20 5.87 3.69 9.91
CA LEU A 20 6.26 2.98 11.12
C LEU A 20 6.13 3.93 12.30
N SER A 21 5.55 3.46 13.39
CA SER A 21 5.19 4.23 14.59
C SER A 21 6.36 4.82 15.39
N GLY A 22 7.55 5.02 14.81
CA GLY A 22 8.71 5.55 15.53
C GLY A 22 9.95 5.91 14.71
N SER A 23 9.91 5.93 13.38
CA SER A 23 11.09 6.27 12.56
C SER A 23 10.67 6.99 11.27
N GLY A 24 10.11 8.18 11.43
CA GLY A 24 9.83 9.06 10.31
C GLY A 24 11.11 9.80 9.92
N ASN A 25 11.86 9.28 8.95
CA ASN A 25 12.77 10.14 8.20
C ASN A 25 11.86 11.11 7.42
N SER A 26 12.00 12.42 7.59
CA SER A 26 11.07 13.42 7.02
C SER A 26 10.89 13.29 5.50
N GLU A 27 11.93 12.86 4.79
CA GLU A 27 11.91 12.57 3.35
C GLU A 27 11.00 11.39 2.98
N SER A 28 10.80 10.43 3.88
CA SER A 28 9.93 9.28 3.65
C SER A 28 8.44 9.62 3.83
N GLU A 29 8.11 10.67 4.58
CA GLU A 29 6.71 11.03 4.84
C GLU A 29 5.95 11.43 3.57
N GLU A 30 6.62 12.07 2.61
CA GLU A 30 6.04 12.42 1.32
C GLU A 30 5.61 11.17 0.56
N TYR A 31 6.47 10.16 0.48
CA TYR A 31 6.18 8.89 -0.22
C TYR A 31 5.19 8.01 0.56
N VAL A 32 5.18 8.09 1.89
CA VAL A 32 4.22 7.39 2.73
C VAL A 32 2.81 7.95 2.54
N ARG A 33 2.65 9.28 2.44
CA ARG A 33 1.35 9.95 2.28
C ARG A 33 0.94 10.19 0.82
N SER A 34 1.84 9.94 -0.13
CA SER A 34 1.56 10.12 -1.55
C SER A 34 0.34 9.30 -1.98
N GLY A 35 -0.51 9.92 -2.80
CA GLY A 35 -1.61 9.21 -3.45
C GLY A 35 -1.14 8.12 -4.42
N TRP A 36 0.09 8.23 -4.94
CA TRP A 36 0.70 7.22 -5.81
C TRP A 36 1.30 6.03 -5.04
N ASN A 37 1.28 6.06 -3.71
CA ASN A 37 1.59 4.88 -2.90
C ASN A 37 0.46 3.86 -3.07
N LEU A 38 0.77 2.69 -3.63
CA LEU A 38 -0.25 1.68 -3.94
C LEU A 38 -0.95 1.13 -2.69
N ASN A 39 -0.38 1.29 -1.48
CA ASN A 39 -1.10 0.96 -0.25
C ASN A 39 -2.24 1.94 0.07
N ASN A 40 -2.21 3.16 -0.49
CA ASN A 40 -3.22 4.21 -0.26
C ASN A 40 -4.17 4.36 -1.45
N PHE A 41 -3.65 4.12 -2.67
CA PHE A 41 -4.34 4.40 -3.93
C PHE A 41 -5.75 3.83 -4.03
N PRO A 42 -6.02 2.55 -3.67
CA PRO A 42 -7.36 1.99 -3.75
C PRO A 42 -8.38 2.69 -2.85
N ARG A 43 -7.96 3.36 -1.77
CA ARG A 43 -8.84 4.00 -0.79
C ARG A 43 -8.88 5.53 -0.93
N LEU A 44 -8.29 6.10 -1.98
CA LEU A 44 -8.35 7.53 -2.24
C LEU A 44 -9.78 8.01 -2.52
N ALA A 45 -10.07 9.27 -2.18
CA ALA A 45 -11.34 9.90 -2.50
C ALA A 45 -11.60 9.87 -4.01
N GLY A 46 -12.74 9.31 -4.42
CA GLY A 46 -13.08 9.06 -5.82
C GLY A 46 -12.89 7.60 -6.25
N SER A 47 -12.17 6.78 -5.48
CA SER A 47 -12.15 5.34 -5.67
C SER A 47 -13.39 4.70 -5.04
N VAL A 48 -14.08 3.85 -5.80
CA VAL A 48 -15.23 3.07 -5.31
C VAL A 48 -14.80 2.06 -4.24
N LEU A 49 -13.55 1.60 -4.28
CA LEU A 49 -12.99 0.67 -3.30
C LEU A 49 -12.82 1.30 -1.91
N SER A 50 -12.92 2.63 -1.79
CA SER A 50 -12.95 3.30 -0.48
C SER A 50 -14.16 2.92 0.38
N PHE A 51 -15.25 2.45 -0.23
CA PHE A 51 -16.46 1.99 0.48
C PHE A 51 -16.42 0.51 0.86
N GLU A 52 -15.46 -0.26 0.32
CA GLU A 52 -15.28 -1.66 0.66
C GLU A 52 -14.50 -1.80 1.98
N LYS A 53 -15.01 -2.63 2.90
CA LYS A 53 -14.43 -2.81 4.24
C LYS A 53 -13.44 -3.97 4.27
N SER A 54 -13.60 -4.96 3.39
CA SER A 54 -12.70 -6.10 3.31
C SER A 54 -11.41 -5.74 2.57
N ASP A 55 -10.25 -6.14 3.10
CA ASP A 55 -8.97 -6.03 2.40
C ASP A 55 -8.81 -7.24 1.46
N ILE A 56 -9.23 -7.08 0.21
CA ILE A 56 -9.18 -8.14 -0.81
C ILE A 56 -7.78 -8.18 -1.43
N SER A 57 -7.08 -9.30 -1.22
CA SER A 57 -5.72 -9.53 -1.73
C SER A 57 -5.62 -9.28 -3.24
N GLY A 58 -4.66 -8.44 -3.64
CA GLY A 58 -4.42 -8.05 -5.03
C GLY A 58 -5.31 -6.93 -5.57
N VAL A 59 -6.38 -6.55 -4.85
CA VAL A 59 -7.28 -5.44 -5.20
C VAL A 59 -7.04 -4.21 -4.31
N LEU A 60 -6.74 -4.45 -3.03
CA LEU A 60 -6.52 -3.45 -1.97
C LEU A 60 -5.09 -3.48 -1.42
#